data_AF-T1B3T7-F1
#
_entry.id   AF-T1B3T7-F1
#
_cell.length_a   1.000
_cell.length_b   1.000
_cell.length_c   1.000
_cell.angle_alpha   90.00
_cell.angle_beta   90.00
_cell.angle_gamma   90.00
#
_symmetry.space_group_name_H-M   'P 1'
#
loop_
_entity.id
_entity.type
_entity.pdbx_description
1 polymer ?
#
loop_
_entity_poly.entity_id
_entity_poly.type
_entity_poly.pdbx_seq_one_letter_code
_entity_poly.pdbx_strand_id
1 'polypeptide(L)'
;LEADPRSRMPPAKALGVVLRNLIEQRRPLYALGEWVAERDPSVLGLADTSARLNDDCVGRALERLFDADRALLQTEMVVNAIRRFAIDCTEFHNDSTSITFSGDYAGANGDPQRGQATLKVNHGHNKDHRPDLKQLLWILTVSRTPDAGVRPR
;
A
#
# COMPACT_ATOMS: atom_id res chain seq x y z
N LEU A 1 -6.62 -9.09 -19.35
CA LEU A 1 -5.67 -9.92 -18.58
C LEU A 1 -6.44 -11.12 -18.06
N GLU A 2 -6.17 -12.32 -18.59
CA GLU A 2 -6.87 -13.56 -18.21
C GLU A 2 -6.64 -13.88 -16.72
N ALA A 3 -7.71 -14.28 -16.05
CA ALA A 3 -7.65 -14.74 -14.67
C ALA A 3 -6.91 -16.09 -14.62
N ASP A 4 -5.84 -16.16 -13.82
CA ASP A 4 -5.17 -17.42 -13.53
C ASP A 4 -6.18 -18.37 -12.84
N PRO A 5 -6.47 -19.56 -13.41
CA PRO A 5 -7.44 -20.50 -12.85
C PRO A 5 -7.05 -21.03 -11.45
N ARG A 6 -5.79 -20.84 -11.02
CA ARG A 6 -5.34 -21.13 -9.64
C ARG A 6 -5.59 -19.97 -8.68
N SER A 7 -5.85 -18.76 -9.19
CA SER A 7 -6.12 -17.56 -8.40
C SER A 7 -7.57 -17.55 -7.89
N ARG A 8 -7.83 -18.37 -6.88
CA ARG A 8 -9.18 -18.55 -6.29
C ARG A 8 -9.65 -17.39 -5.41
N MET A 9 -8.84 -16.34 -5.25
CA MET A 9 -9.18 -15.12 -4.52
C MET A 9 -8.98 -13.89 -5.42
N PRO A 10 -9.93 -12.92 -5.42
CA PRO A 10 -9.75 -11.65 -6.09
C PRO A 10 -8.54 -10.87 -5.55
N PRO A 11 -7.65 -10.31 -6.40
CA PRO A 11 -6.46 -9.58 -5.96
C PRO A 11 -6.76 -8.47 -4.95
N ALA A 12 -7.84 -7.72 -5.16
CA ALA A 12 -8.25 -6.65 -4.26
C ALA A 12 -8.54 -7.12 -2.82
N LYS A 13 -9.03 -8.36 -2.62
CA LYS A 13 -9.24 -8.92 -1.28
C LYS A 13 -7.91 -9.22 -0.59
N ALA A 14 -6.99 -9.89 -1.30
CA ALA A 14 -5.65 -10.19 -0.77
C ALA A 14 -4.85 -8.91 -0.46
N LEU A 15 -4.82 -7.95 -1.39
CA LEU A 15 -4.21 -6.64 -1.16
C LEU A 15 -4.88 -5.90 0.00
N GLY A 16 -6.20 -6.07 0.12
CA GLY A 16 -6.96 -5.56 1.23
C GLY A 16 -6.44 -6.05 2.57
N VAL A 17 -6.19 -7.34 2.72
CA VAL A 17 -5.60 -7.93 3.93
C VAL A 17 -4.23 -7.33 4.22
N VAL A 18 -3.35 -7.25 3.22
CA VAL A 18 -2.00 -6.66 3.35
C VAL A 18 -2.10 -5.23 3.88
N LEU A 19 -3.01 -4.42 3.34
CA LEU A 19 -3.21 -3.05 3.79
C LEU A 19 -3.61 -2.96 5.27
N ARG A 20 -4.60 -3.75 5.72
CA ARG A 20 -5.00 -3.74 7.14
C ARG A 20 -3.86 -4.22 8.04
N ASN A 21 -3.15 -5.27 7.63
CA ASN A 21 -1.98 -5.73 8.37
C ASN A 21 -0.91 -4.64 8.49
N LEU A 22 -0.59 -3.90 7.42
CA LEU A 22 0.39 -2.80 7.46
C LEU A 22 -0.01 -1.66 8.42
N ILE A 23 -1.32 -1.41 8.54
CA ILE A 23 -1.87 -0.38 9.44
C ILE A 23 -1.85 -0.85 10.90
N GLU A 24 -2.19 -2.12 11.17
CA GLU A 24 -2.40 -2.61 12.54
C GLU A 24 -1.16 -3.22 13.20
N GLN A 25 -0.54 -4.25 12.58
CA GLN A 25 0.45 -5.12 13.26
C GLN A 25 1.72 -5.38 12.45
N ARG A 26 1.71 -5.13 11.14
CA ARG A 26 2.83 -5.29 10.20
C ARG A 26 3.47 -6.69 10.25
N ARG A 27 2.66 -7.74 10.38
CA ARG A 27 3.15 -9.14 10.34
C ARG A 27 3.75 -9.46 8.96
N PRO A 28 4.80 -10.31 8.89
CA PRO A 28 5.36 -10.74 7.61
C PRO A 28 4.34 -11.55 6.79
N LEU A 29 4.53 -11.62 5.47
CA LEU A 29 3.56 -12.23 4.55
C LEU A 29 3.22 -13.69 4.90
N TYR A 30 4.21 -14.48 5.30
CA TYR A 30 4.02 -15.88 5.69
C TYR A 30 3.15 -16.05 6.95
N ALA A 31 3.08 -15.02 7.81
CA ALA A 31 2.28 -15.02 9.05
C ALA A 31 0.89 -14.39 8.85
N LEU A 32 0.53 -13.97 7.63
CA LEU A 32 -0.78 -13.37 7.36
C LEU A 32 -1.95 -14.34 7.54
N GLY A 33 -1.74 -15.63 7.26
CA GLY A 33 -2.77 -16.65 7.46
C GLY A 33 -3.20 -16.74 8.93
N GLU A 34 -2.22 -16.79 9.83
CA GLU A 34 -2.44 -16.78 11.29
C GLU A 34 -3.09 -15.46 11.74
N TRP A 35 -2.59 -14.34 11.24
CA TRP A 35 -3.14 -13.01 11.55
C TRP A 35 -4.62 -12.87 11.18
N VAL A 36 -5.03 -13.45 10.04
CA VAL A 36 -6.43 -13.50 9.61
C VAL A 36 -7.25 -14.48 10.44
N ALA A 37 -6.69 -15.62 10.86
CA ALA A 37 -7.38 -16.62 11.67
C ALA A 37 -7.80 -16.07 13.05
N GLU A 38 -7.10 -15.07 13.58
CA GLU A 38 -7.43 -14.36 14.82
C GLU A 38 -8.59 -13.36 14.68
N ARG A 39 -9.13 -13.15 13.47
CA ARG A 39 -10.12 -12.08 13.15
C ARG A 39 -11.38 -12.65 12.51
N ASP A 40 -12.48 -11.90 12.61
CA ASP A 40 -13.70 -12.21 11.88
C ASP A 40 -13.48 -12.03 10.36
N PRO A 41 -13.62 -13.08 9.54
CA PRO A 41 -13.43 -12.99 8.09
C PRO A 41 -14.36 -11.99 7.40
N SER A 42 -15.57 -11.76 7.93
CA SER A 42 -16.54 -10.82 7.34
C SER A 42 -16.04 -9.38 7.40
N VAL A 43 -15.39 -8.98 8.50
CA VAL A 43 -14.79 -7.66 8.70
C VAL A 43 -13.63 -7.42 7.72
N LEU A 44 -12.93 -8.50 7.34
CA LEU A 44 -11.87 -8.46 6.34
C LEU A 44 -12.38 -8.58 4.90
N GLY A 45 -13.69 -8.73 4.68
CA GLY A 45 -14.26 -8.97 3.34
C GLY A 45 -13.94 -10.37 2.79
N LEU A 46 -13.57 -11.31 3.66
CA LEU A 46 -13.09 -12.65 3.36
C LEU A 46 -14.08 -13.77 3.69
N ALA A 47 -15.35 -13.47 4.00
CA ALA A 47 -16.34 -14.44 4.47
C ALA A 47 -16.28 -15.82 3.76
N ASP A 48 -16.24 -15.85 2.42
CA ASP A 48 -16.20 -17.11 1.64
C ASP A 48 -14.80 -17.50 1.13
N THR A 49 -13.78 -16.71 1.46
CA THR A 49 -12.44 -16.81 0.84
C THR A 49 -11.29 -16.88 1.83
N SER A 50 -11.53 -16.79 3.13
CA SER A 50 -10.49 -16.79 4.17
C SER A 50 -9.57 -18.01 4.09
N ALA A 51 -10.15 -19.20 3.93
CA ALA A 51 -9.41 -20.46 3.78
C ALA A 51 -8.50 -20.53 2.53
N ARG A 52 -8.62 -19.56 1.61
CA ARG A 52 -7.83 -19.48 0.37
C ARG A 52 -6.67 -18.49 0.48
N LEU A 53 -6.56 -17.78 1.60
CA LEU A 53 -5.48 -16.82 1.83
C LEU A 53 -4.19 -17.56 2.19
N ASN A 54 -3.16 -17.33 1.42
CA ASN A 54 -1.77 -17.70 1.74
C ASN A 54 -0.82 -16.68 1.11
N ASP A 55 0.45 -16.77 1.46
CA ASP A 55 1.52 -15.93 0.95
C ASP A 55 1.64 -15.99 -0.58
N ASP A 56 1.49 -17.17 -1.19
CA ASP A 56 1.43 -17.32 -2.66
C ASP A 56 0.31 -16.49 -3.31
N CYS A 57 -0.87 -16.50 -2.68
CA CYS A 57 -2.02 -15.72 -3.14
C CYS A 57 -1.75 -14.22 -3.02
N VAL A 58 -1.11 -13.80 -1.94
CA VAL A 58 -0.69 -12.42 -1.74
C VAL A 58 0.39 -12.02 -2.76
N GLY A 59 1.37 -12.88 -3.00
CA GLY A 59 2.42 -12.69 -4.01
C GLY A 59 1.83 -12.45 -5.39
N ARG A 60 0.92 -13.31 -5.87
CA ARG A 60 0.21 -13.11 -7.14
C ARG A 60 -0.63 -11.83 -7.18
N ALA A 61 -1.20 -11.42 -6.05
CA ALA A 61 -1.96 -10.17 -5.97
C ALA A 61 -1.04 -8.95 -6.07
N LEU A 62 0.14 -9.01 -5.45
CA LEU A 62 1.18 -7.97 -5.56
C LEU A 62 1.77 -7.91 -6.97
N GLU A 63 1.99 -9.05 -7.64
CA GLU A 63 2.38 -9.08 -9.05
C GLU A 63 1.34 -8.41 -9.94
N ARG A 64 0.04 -8.67 -9.72
CA ARG A 64 -1.02 -7.98 -10.46
C ARG A 64 -1.10 -6.49 -10.16
N LEU A 65 -0.85 -6.08 -8.92
CA LEU A 65 -0.73 -4.66 -8.58
C LEU A 65 0.49 -4.03 -9.26
N PHE A 66 1.57 -4.81 -9.41
CA PHE A 66 2.73 -4.39 -10.17
C PHE A 66 2.38 -4.23 -11.66
N ASP A 67 1.67 -5.17 -12.27
CA ASP A 67 1.34 -5.03 -13.70
C ASP A 67 0.24 -3.98 -13.98
N ALA A 68 -0.51 -3.54 -12.96
CA ALA A 68 -1.53 -2.51 -13.08
C ALA A 68 -0.94 -1.10 -13.26
N ASP A 69 -1.72 -0.20 -13.86
CA ASP A 69 -1.43 1.24 -13.84
C ASP A 69 -1.65 1.80 -12.43
N ARG A 70 -0.61 1.72 -11.60
CA ARG A 70 -0.63 2.19 -10.20
C ARG A 70 -0.85 3.68 -10.08
N ALA A 71 -0.38 4.47 -11.05
CA ALA A 71 -0.54 5.92 -11.04
C ALA A 71 -2.02 6.28 -11.21
N LEU A 72 -2.68 5.71 -12.23
CA LEU A 72 -4.11 5.86 -12.43
C LEU A 72 -4.92 5.36 -11.23
N LEU A 73 -4.58 4.18 -10.71
CA LEU A 73 -5.25 3.61 -9.53
C LEU A 73 -5.16 4.55 -8.32
N GLN A 74 -3.98 5.11 -8.05
CA GLN A 74 -3.78 6.06 -6.96
C GLN A 74 -4.54 7.36 -7.19
N THR A 75 -4.50 7.92 -8.40
CA THR A 75 -5.24 9.14 -8.74
C THR A 75 -6.74 8.96 -8.56
N GLU A 76 -7.32 7.88 -9.08
CA GLU A 76 -8.74 7.57 -8.93
C GLU A 76 -9.13 7.43 -7.46
N MET A 77 -8.31 6.75 -6.66
CA MET A 77 -8.54 6.59 -5.23
C MET A 77 -8.54 7.93 -4.48
N VAL A 78 -7.55 8.79 -4.75
CA VAL A 78 -7.44 10.11 -4.11
C VAL A 78 -8.58 11.04 -4.53
N VAL A 79 -8.91 11.09 -5.82
CA VAL A 79 -10.03 11.91 -6.33
C VAL A 79 -11.36 11.45 -5.74
N ASN A 80 -11.58 10.14 -5.63
CA ASN A 80 -12.78 9.60 -4.99
C ASN A 80 -12.82 9.99 -3.51
N ALA A 81 -11.73 9.85 -2.77
CA ALA A 81 -11.65 10.25 -1.36
C ALA A 81 -11.97 11.74 -1.18
N ILE A 82 -11.38 12.62 -2.01
CA ILE A 82 -11.66 14.07 -1.97
C ILE A 82 -13.15 14.34 -2.13
N ARG A 83 -13.79 13.75 -3.14
CA ARG A 83 -15.23 13.93 -3.40
C ARG A 83 -16.10 13.34 -2.29
N ARG A 84 -15.78 12.13 -1.84
CA ARG A 84 -16.58 11.36 -0.87
C ARG A 84 -16.58 11.98 0.52
N PHE A 85 -15.45 12.56 0.91
CA PHE A 85 -15.23 13.14 2.24
C PHE A 85 -15.21 14.68 2.22
N ALA A 86 -15.46 15.31 1.06
CA ALA A 86 -15.42 16.76 0.88
C ALA A 86 -14.12 17.38 1.43
N ILE A 87 -12.99 16.77 1.06
CA ILE A 87 -11.66 17.20 1.51
C ILE A 87 -11.35 18.58 0.94
N ASP A 88 -11.00 19.53 1.81
CA ASP A 88 -10.57 20.85 1.40
C ASP A 88 -9.21 20.76 0.69
N CYS A 89 -9.17 21.26 -0.54
CA CYS A 89 -8.00 21.23 -1.41
C CYS A 89 -7.36 22.61 -1.59
N THR A 90 -7.75 23.60 -0.78
CA THR A 90 -7.17 24.96 -0.83
C THR A 90 -5.75 24.99 -0.26
N GLU A 91 -5.45 24.15 0.72
CA GLU A 91 -4.14 24.04 1.34
C GLU A 91 -3.78 22.57 1.63
N PHE A 92 -2.54 22.22 1.32
CA PHE A 92 -1.95 20.92 1.63
C PHE A 92 -0.61 21.11 2.35
N HIS A 93 -0.40 20.38 3.43
CA HIS A 93 0.90 20.27 4.08
C HIS A 93 1.52 18.92 3.73
N ASN A 94 2.77 18.97 3.26
CA ASN A 94 3.56 17.77 3.01
C ASN A 94 4.59 17.62 4.12
N ASP A 95 4.53 16.50 4.81
CA ASP A 95 5.59 16.07 5.72
C ASP A 95 6.30 14.87 5.10
N SER A 96 7.63 14.93 5.04
CA SER A 96 8.41 13.84 4.45
C SER A 96 9.19 13.09 5.52
N THR A 97 9.40 11.80 5.32
CA THR A 97 10.25 10.97 6.18
C THR A 97 11.03 9.95 5.35
N SER A 98 12.01 9.28 5.96
CA SER A 98 12.78 8.22 5.33
C SER A 98 12.21 6.85 5.74
N ILE A 99 11.97 5.96 4.77
CA ILE A 99 11.80 4.54 5.05
C ILE A 99 13.19 3.91 4.94
N THR A 100 13.70 3.39 6.05
CA THR A 100 15.04 2.82 6.17
C THR A 100 15.06 1.33 5.83
N PHE A 101 16.06 0.90 5.05
CA PHE A 101 16.21 -0.48 4.58
C PHE A 101 17.53 -1.10 5.05
N SER A 102 17.48 -2.34 5.53
CA SER A 102 18.64 -3.16 5.90
C SER A 102 18.66 -4.49 5.13
N GLY A 103 19.85 -4.94 4.73
CA GLY A 103 20.05 -6.14 3.91
C GLY A 103 20.40 -5.84 2.45
N ASP A 104 20.52 -6.90 1.66
CA ASP A 104 20.91 -6.79 0.25
C ASP A 104 19.69 -6.64 -0.66
N TYR A 105 19.46 -5.41 -1.14
CA TYR A 105 18.43 -5.06 -2.12
C TYR A 105 19.05 -4.91 -3.53
N ALA A 106 19.80 -5.91 -3.99
CA ALA A 106 20.51 -5.88 -5.28
C ALA A 106 19.58 -5.58 -6.48
N GLY A 107 18.34 -6.08 -6.44
CA GLY A 107 17.33 -5.85 -7.48
C GLY A 107 16.57 -4.52 -7.40
N ALA A 108 16.81 -3.68 -6.38
CA ALA A 108 16.13 -2.39 -6.20
C ALA A 108 17.00 -1.23 -6.70
N ASN A 109 17.47 -1.35 -7.94
CA ASN A 109 18.42 -0.42 -8.56
C ASN A 109 17.74 0.68 -9.41
N GLY A 110 16.42 0.63 -9.57
CA GLY A 110 15.62 1.56 -10.37
C GLY A 110 15.48 1.15 -11.84
N ASP A 111 16.04 0.00 -12.24
CA ASP A 111 15.92 -0.47 -13.62
C ASP A 111 14.45 -0.79 -13.93
N PRO A 112 13.98 -0.51 -15.17
CA PRO A 112 12.63 -0.87 -15.55
C PRO A 112 12.39 -2.37 -15.45
N GLN A 113 11.29 -2.76 -14.82
CA GLN A 113 10.84 -4.16 -14.79
C GLN A 113 9.48 -4.27 -15.48
N ARG A 114 9.34 -5.24 -16.38
CA ARG A 114 8.12 -5.46 -17.19
C ARG A 114 7.63 -4.17 -17.90
N GLY A 115 8.57 -3.33 -18.33
CA GLY A 115 8.28 -2.06 -19.01
C GLY A 115 7.86 -0.90 -18.08
N GLN A 116 7.91 -1.08 -16.77
CA GLN A 116 7.55 -0.06 -15.79
C GLN A 116 8.76 0.44 -15.00
N ALA A 117 8.79 1.75 -14.69
CA ALA A 117 9.79 2.32 -13.80
C ALA A 117 9.66 1.74 -12.38
N THR A 118 10.80 1.42 -11.76
CA THR A 118 10.87 0.89 -10.40
C THR A 118 11.56 1.88 -9.48
N LEU A 119 11.36 1.72 -8.16
CA LEU A 119 12.04 2.54 -7.17
C LEU A 119 13.47 2.04 -6.97
N LYS A 120 14.40 2.99 -6.88
CA LYS A 120 15.77 2.73 -6.49
C LYS A 120 15.92 2.91 -4.98
N VAL A 121 16.25 1.84 -4.27
CA VAL A 121 16.60 1.89 -2.84
C VAL A 121 18.07 2.29 -2.72
N ASN A 122 18.35 3.50 -2.23
CA ASN A 122 19.69 4.09 -2.26
C ASN A 122 20.06 4.84 -0.96
N HIS A 123 21.33 5.18 -0.79
CA HIS A 123 21.77 6.09 0.28
C HIS A 123 21.37 7.54 0.00
N GLY A 124 21.27 8.34 1.05
CA GLY A 124 20.87 9.74 1.00
C GLY A 124 20.82 10.37 2.39
N HIS A 125 20.18 11.53 2.54
CA HIS A 125 19.93 12.15 3.84
C HIS A 125 18.82 11.38 4.59
N ASN A 126 19.23 10.44 5.45
CA ASN A 126 18.30 9.61 6.22
C ASN A 126 17.82 10.36 7.47
N LYS A 127 16.51 10.58 7.60
CA LYS A 127 15.90 11.31 8.73
C LYS A 127 15.94 10.55 10.06
N ASP A 128 16.21 9.24 10.04
CA ASP A 128 16.50 8.42 11.23
C ASP A 128 17.96 8.55 11.68
N HIS A 129 18.75 9.44 11.08
CA HIS A 129 20.19 9.63 11.34
C HIS A 129 21.02 8.36 11.10
N ARG A 130 20.62 7.55 10.11
CA ARG A 130 21.31 6.32 9.66
C ARG A 130 21.84 6.45 8.22
N PRO A 131 22.89 7.26 7.99
CA PRO A 131 23.44 7.46 6.64
C PRO A 131 24.07 6.19 6.06
N ASP A 132 24.44 5.23 6.92
CA ASP A 132 24.97 3.92 6.57
C ASP A 132 23.91 2.99 5.95
N LEU A 133 22.63 3.31 6.07
CA LEU A 133 21.54 2.50 5.53
C LEU A 133 20.93 3.10 4.27
N LYS A 134 20.43 2.23 3.39
CA LYS A 134 19.66 2.63 2.22
C LYS A 134 18.28 3.12 2.66
N GLN A 135 17.65 3.94 1.83
CA GLN A 135 16.36 4.52 2.13
C GLN A 135 15.48 4.73 0.90
N LEU A 136 14.20 4.99 1.15
CA LEU A 136 13.27 5.67 0.25
C LEU A 136 12.68 6.89 0.95
N LEU A 137 12.39 7.95 0.20
CA LEU A 137 11.62 9.08 0.71
C LEU A 137 10.13 8.74 0.69
N TRP A 138 9.49 8.91 1.84
CA TRP A 138 8.03 8.84 1.98
C TRP A 138 7.48 10.24 2.21
N ILE A 139 6.37 10.58 1.57
CA ILE A 139 5.68 11.87 1.74
C ILE A 139 4.27 11.59 2.23
N LEU A 140 3.93 12.15 3.39
CA LEU A 140 2.59 12.25 3.91
C LEU A 140 2.02 13.62 3.53
N THR A 141 0.92 13.62 2.78
CA THR A 141 0.16 14.84 2.48
C THR A 141 -1.07 14.89 3.36
N VAL A 142 -1.24 15.97 4.11
CA VAL A 142 -2.43 16.24 4.93
C VAL A 142 -3.10 17.52 4.45
N SER A 143 -4.42 17.54 4.52
CA SER A 143 -5.26 18.73 4.30
C SER A 143 -5.94 19.12 5.60
N ARG A 144 -6.36 20.38 5.69
CA ARG A 144 -7.13 20.86 6.83
C ARG A 144 -8.55 20.30 6.76
N THR A 145 -9.03 19.73 7.87
CA THR A 145 -10.47 19.49 8.02
C THR A 145 -11.15 20.84 8.23
N PRO A 146 -12.22 21.19 7.49
CA PRO A 146 -13.00 22.39 7.79
C PRO A 146 -13.49 22.33 9.24
N ASP A 147 -13.36 23.43 9.99
CA ASP A 147 -13.94 23.54 11.32
C ASP A 147 -15.44 23.21 11.23
N ALA A 148 -15.97 22.43 12.18
CA ALA A 148 -17.37 21.99 12.21
C ALA A 148 -18.40 23.14 12.38
N GLY A 149 -18.02 24.40 12.11
CA GLY A 149 -18.77 25.61 12.44
C GLY A 149 -19.39 26.36 11.27
N VAL A 150 -19.11 26.05 10.01
CA VAL A 150 -19.73 26.78 8.89
C VAL A 150 -20.13 25.82 7.77
N ARG A 151 -21.42 25.48 7.70
CA ARG A 151 -22.00 24.97 6.46
C ARG A 151 -22.02 26.13 5.45
N PRO A 152 -21.49 25.97 4.24
CA PRO A 152 -21.73 26.94 3.19
C PRO A 152 -23.24 27.00 2.90
N ARG A 153 -23.76 28.24 2.75
CA ARG A 153 -25.16 28.51 2.38
C ARG A 153 -25.45 28.04 0.96
#